data_AF-A0A968T400-F1
#
_entry.id   AF-A0A968T400-F1
#
_cell.length_a   1.000
_cell.length_b   1.000
_cell.length_c   1.000
_cell.angle_alpha   90.00
_cell.angle_beta   90.00
_cell.angle_gamma   90.00
#
_symmetry.space_group_name_H-M   'P 1'
#
loop_
_entity.id
_entity.type
_entity.pdbx_description
1 polymer ?
#
loop_
_entity_poly.entity_id
_entity_poly.type
_entity_poly.pdbx_seq_one_letter_code
_entity_poly.pdbx_strand_id
1 'polypeptide(L)'
;DAACLGDVQHRFARAAFRRDPTPEERALYVTAEAGLARSPEELVTSLAAVVASPSFLYRIELGRDVPEADRPLSADELATRLAYHLWQEPPDAQLLASSAQLGTNDGYEAKARQMLADPRTRRSFHTFFLEWLELDHLKPLSERIDEPRFVAYADGLVPSEVLHLEMVRELLDFVDFIVWDTSGTFSDLFTSTVVRPPSKDVADLYGVPFEPGGPLQEDPERPGVLTRLAFLADPAPGSRPIHRVRAS
;
A
#
# COMPACT_ATOMS: atom_id res chain seq x y z
N ASP A 1 22.03 -17.23 24.94
CA ASP A 1 23.06 -18.02 24.23
C ASP A 1 23.60 -17.19 23.07
N ALA A 2 24.92 -17.15 22.90
CA ALA A 2 25.58 -16.30 21.91
C ALA A 2 25.33 -16.77 20.46
N ALA A 3 25.20 -18.08 20.24
CA ALA A 3 24.84 -18.64 18.94
C ALA A 3 23.46 -18.13 18.47
N CYS A 4 22.47 -18.19 19.36
CA CYS A 4 21.12 -17.68 19.10
C CYS A 4 21.11 -16.17 18.75
N LEU A 5 21.88 -15.35 19.47
CA LEU A 5 21.99 -13.92 19.19
C LEU A 5 22.64 -13.66 17.83
N GLY A 6 23.65 -14.45 17.48
CA GLY A 6 24.26 -14.44 16.15
C GLY A 6 23.32 -14.77 15.01
N ASP A 7 22.49 -15.80 15.18
CA ASP A 7 21.48 -16.18 14.20
C ASP A 7 20.40 -15.10 14.02
N VAL A 8 20.00 -14.43 15.11
CA VAL A 8 19.09 -13.29 15.04
C VAL A 8 19.72 -12.14 14.26
N GLN A 9 20.97 -11.80 14.58
CA GLN A 9 21.73 -10.73 13.91
C GLN A 9 21.89 -11.01 12.41
N HIS A 10 22.27 -12.23 12.03
CA HIS A 10 22.43 -12.59 10.61
C HIS A 10 21.10 -12.59 9.85
N ARG A 11 20.04 -13.15 10.43
CA ARG A 11 18.70 -13.12 9.81
C ARG A 11 18.18 -11.70 9.65
N PHE A 12 18.40 -10.84 10.65
CA PHE A 12 18.01 -9.44 10.57
C PHE A 12 18.77 -8.72 9.45
N ALA A 13 20.11 -8.86 9.39
CA ALA A 13 20.90 -8.24 8.34
C ALA A 13 20.51 -8.72 6.93
N ARG A 14 20.26 -10.02 6.78
CA ARG A 14 19.78 -10.60 5.51
C ARG A 14 18.43 -10.04 5.09
N ALA A 15 17.49 -9.89 6.03
CA ALA A 15 16.19 -9.28 5.75
C ALA A 15 16.31 -7.78 5.45
N ALA A 16 17.15 -7.06 6.20
CA ALA A 16 17.39 -5.63 6.05
C ALA A 16 18.05 -5.28 4.71
N PHE A 17 19.05 -6.06 4.30
CA PHE A 17 19.76 -5.87 3.03
C PHE A 17 19.10 -6.60 1.86
N ARG A 18 18.14 -7.50 2.15
CA ARG A 18 17.30 -8.22 1.17
C ARG A 18 18.10 -9.17 0.28
N ARG A 19 19.27 -9.55 0.76
CA ARG A 19 20.22 -10.52 0.20
C ARG A 19 21.17 -10.93 1.31
N ASP A 20 22.02 -11.91 1.04
CA ASP A 20 23.11 -12.22 1.96
C ASP A 20 24.07 -11.00 2.05
N PRO A 21 24.40 -10.52 3.27
CA PRO A 21 25.33 -9.41 3.45
C PRO A 21 26.72 -9.75 2.92
N THR A 22 27.44 -8.81 2.29
CA THR A 22 28.82 -9.05 1.83
C THR A 22 29.78 -9.19 3.02
N PRO A 23 31.01 -9.73 2.84
CA PRO A 23 32.00 -9.76 3.90
C PRO A 23 32.26 -8.39 4.55
N GLU A 24 32.30 -7.33 3.76
CA GLU A 24 32.53 -5.94 4.19
C GLU A 24 31.35 -5.44 5.01
N GLU A 25 30.11 -5.69 4.54
CA GLU A 25 28.90 -5.34 5.28
C GLU A 25 28.82 -6.10 6.60
N ARG A 26 29.16 -7.40 6.61
CA ARG A 26 29.21 -8.21 7.84
C ARG A 26 30.16 -7.60 8.86
N ALA A 27 31.31 -7.11 8.43
CA ALA A 27 32.30 -6.49 9.31
C ALA A 27 31.81 -5.19 9.97
N LEU A 28 30.77 -4.52 9.42
CA LEU A 28 30.21 -3.30 10.01
C LEU A 28 29.36 -3.57 11.25
N TYR A 29 28.71 -4.72 11.33
CA TYR A 29 27.77 -5.04 12.40
C TYR A 29 28.19 -6.25 13.24
N VAL A 30 29.22 -6.99 12.83
CA VAL A 30 29.88 -8.03 13.61
C VAL A 30 31.17 -7.45 14.22
N THR A 31 31.30 -7.43 15.55
CA THR A 31 32.55 -7.00 16.18
C THR A 31 33.64 -8.06 16.01
N ALA A 32 34.86 -7.62 15.68
CA ALA A 32 35.99 -8.48 15.34
C ALA A 32 36.41 -9.46 16.46
N GLU A 33 36.04 -9.21 17.72
CA GLU A 33 36.40 -10.05 18.86
C GLU A 33 35.41 -11.19 19.16
N ALA A 34 34.20 -11.20 18.58
CA ALA A 34 33.15 -12.11 19.02
C ALA A 34 32.41 -12.87 17.92
N GLY A 35 32.42 -12.40 16.67
CA GLY A 35 31.68 -13.02 15.56
C GLY A 35 30.15 -12.92 15.68
N LEU A 36 29.60 -12.76 16.89
CA LEU A 36 28.18 -12.69 17.22
C LEU A 36 27.97 -11.75 18.43
N ALA A 37 26.81 -11.09 18.51
CA ALA A 37 26.41 -10.39 19.73
C ALA A 37 26.38 -11.35 20.94
N ARG A 38 26.99 -10.96 22.05
CA ARG A 38 27.08 -11.75 23.30
C ARG A 38 26.13 -11.27 24.39
N SER A 39 25.59 -10.07 24.25
CA SER A 39 24.58 -9.48 25.12
C SER A 39 23.46 -8.81 24.31
N PRO A 40 22.29 -8.55 24.91
CA PRO A 40 21.25 -7.74 24.28
C PRO A 40 21.73 -6.33 23.87
N GLU A 41 22.63 -5.72 24.62
CA GLU A 41 23.17 -4.38 24.33
C GLU A 41 24.06 -4.38 23.08
N GLU A 42 24.91 -5.41 22.95
CA GLU A 42 25.69 -5.64 21.73
C GLU A 42 24.79 -5.92 20.53
N LEU A 43 23.69 -6.67 20.72
CA LEU A 43 22.72 -6.91 19.66
C LEU A 43 22.07 -5.60 19.20
N VAL A 44 21.58 -4.76 20.12
CA VAL A 44 20.98 -3.45 19.77
C VAL A 44 21.97 -2.59 18.97
N THR A 45 23.24 -2.55 19.38
CA THR A 45 24.30 -1.81 18.68
C THR A 45 24.53 -2.34 17.27
N SER A 46 24.56 -3.67 17.11
CA SER A 46 24.69 -4.34 15.82
C SER A 46 23.51 -4.04 14.89
N LEU A 47 22.27 -4.13 15.40
CA LEU A 47 21.07 -3.82 14.64
C LEU A 47 21.04 -2.34 14.22
N ALA A 48 21.45 -1.43 15.10
CA ALA A 48 21.58 -0.02 14.78
C ALA A 48 22.58 0.24 13.63
N ALA A 49 23.72 -0.47 13.61
CA ALA A 49 24.68 -0.38 12.52
C ALA A 49 24.09 -0.88 11.18
N VAL A 50 23.29 -1.96 11.20
CA VAL A 50 22.59 -2.46 10.01
C VAL A 50 21.59 -1.41 9.48
N VAL A 51 20.77 -0.82 10.37
CA VAL A 51 19.75 0.19 9.99
C VAL A 51 20.39 1.50 9.52
N ALA A 52 21.60 1.83 10.00
CA ALA A 52 22.34 3.01 9.55
C ALA A 52 23.10 2.78 8.22
N SER A 53 23.16 1.54 7.71
CA SER A 53 23.89 1.20 6.48
C SER A 53 23.22 1.76 5.22
N PRO A 54 23.98 2.23 4.23
CA PRO A 54 23.44 2.57 2.90
C PRO A 54 22.64 1.44 2.27
N SER A 55 23.05 0.18 2.46
CA SER A 55 22.36 -1.00 1.93
C SER A 55 21.00 -1.25 2.57
N PHE A 56 20.70 -0.63 3.72
CA PHE A 56 19.36 -0.59 4.31
C PHE A 56 18.58 0.64 3.83
N LEU A 57 19.18 1.83 3.99
CA LEU A 57 18.55 3.12 3.72
C LEU A 57 18.14 3.30 2.25
N TYR A 58 18.92 2.72 1.34
CA TYR A 58 18.69 2.77 -0.09
C TYR A 58 18.44 1.37 -0.65
N ARG A 59 17.65 1.29 -1.72
CA ARG A 59 17.49 0.09 -2.54
C ARG A 59 18.41 0.21 -3.74
N ILE A 60 19.71 0.03 -3.50
CA ILE A 60 20.73 0.13 -4.55
C ILE A 60 20.69 -1.14 -5.40
N GLU A 61 20.58 -0.96 -6.70
CA GLU A 61 20.64 -2.05 -7.68
C GLU A 61 22.02 -2.04 -8.32
N LEU A 62 22.91 -2.83 -7.75
CA LEU A 62 24.29 -2.99 -8.19
C LEU A 62 24.41 -3.91 -9.40
N GLY A 63 23.41 -4.77 -9.64
CA GLY A 63 23.35 -5.70 -10.76
C GLY A 63 24.43 -6.79 -10.70
N ARG A 64 24.60 -7.55 -11.80
CA ARG A 64 25.70 -8.52 -11.95
C ARG A 64 26.99 -7.86 -12.40
N ASP A 65 28.17 -8.44 -12.14
CA ASP A 65 29.45 -7.88 -12.60
C ASP A 65 29.61 -7.92 -14.14
N VAL A 66 28.99 -6.96 -14.82
CA VAL A 66 28.99 -6.74 -16.28
C VAL A 66 29.18 -5.24 -16.54
N PRO A 67 29.81 -4.80 -17.64
CA PRO A 67 29.97 -3.37 -17.96
C PRO A 67 28.66 -2.57 -17.94
N GLU A 68 28.75 -1.30 -17.52
CA GLU A 68 27.69 -0.43 -16.98
C GLU A 68 26.41 -0.24 -17.81
N ALA A 69 26.46 -0.39 -19.14
CA ALA A 69 25.35 0.06 -19.99
C ALA A 69 24.10 -0.84 -19.95
N ASP A 70 24.26 -2.15 -19.66
CA ASP A 70 23.18 -3.15 -19.70
C ASP A 70 23.25 -4.12 -18.53
N ARG A 71 23.61 -3.64 -17.34
CA ARG A 71 23.84 -4.53 -16.20
C ARG A 71 22.51 -5.15 -15.73
N PRO A 72 22.28 -6.46 -15.93
CA PRO A 72 21.05 -7.08 -15.50
C PRO A 72 21.01 -7.13 -13.97
N LEU A 73 19.82 -6.96 -13.41
CA LEU A 73 19.61 -7.14 -11.98
C LEU A 73 19.99 -8.57 -11.56
N SER A 74 20.53 -8.68 -10.36
CA SER A 74 20.67 -9.95 -9.66
C SER A 74 19.30 -10.54 -9.33
N ALA A 75 19.29 -11.84 -9.03
CA ALA A 75 18.08 -12.55 -8.61
C ALA A 75 17.41 -11.89 -7.38
N ASP A 76 18.21 -11.51 -6.40
CA ASP A 76 17.72 -10.90 -5.15
C ASP A 76 17.22 -9.45 -5.37
N GLU A 77 17.84 -8.72 -6.30
CA GLU A 77 17.34 -7.39 -6.72
C GLU A 77 15.99 -7.50 -7.45
N LEU A 78 15.81 -8.51 -8.31
CA LEU A 78 14.52 -8.77 -8.96
C LEU A 78 13.44 -9.12 -7.93
N ALA A 79 13.76 -10.00 -6.97
CA ALA A 79 12.87 -10.34 -5.86
C ALA A 79 12.50 -9.11 -5.03
N THR A 80 13.49 -8.27 -4.70
CA THR A 80 13.31 -7.04 -3.95
C THR A 80 12.41 -6.06 -4.70
N ARG A 81 12.68 -5.82 -5.98
CA ARG A 81 11.89 -4.92 -6.82
C ARG A 81 10.44 -5.40 -6.91
N LEU A 82 10.22 -6.69 -7.13
CA LEU A 82 8.88 -7.27 -7.20
C LEU A 82 8.12 -7.14 -5.87
N ALA A 83 8.77 -7.41 -4.73
CA ALA A 83 8.18 -7.27 -3.40
C ALA A 83 7.76 -5.83 -3.10
N TYR A 84 8.64 -4.85 -3.32
CA TYR A 84 8.26 -3.46 -3.09
C TYR A 84 7.25 -2.92 -4.08
N HIS A 85 7.24 -3.43 -5.31
CA HIS A 85 6.27 -3.01 -6.31
C HIS A 85 4.86 -3.53 -5.99
N LEU A 86 4.72 -4.80 -5.60
CA LEU A 86 3.42 -5.44 -5.40
C LEU A 86 2.94 -5.44 -3.96
N TRP A 87 3.86 -5.48 -2.99
CA TRP A 87 3.55 -5.59 -1.55
C TRP A 87 4.00 -4.36 -0.76
N GLN A 88 4.75 -3.43 -1.35
CA GLN A 88 5.35 -2.28 -0.66
C GLN A 88 6.15 -2.67 0.60
N GLU A 89 6.64 -3.90 0.63
CA GLU A 89 7.33 -4.52 1.77
C GLU A 89 8.62 -5.21 1.29
N PRO A 90 9.60 -5.45 2.18
CA PRO A 90 10.76 -6.27 1.85
C PRO A 90 10.35 -7.68 1.38
N PRO A 91 11.11 -8.32 0.48
CA PRO A 91 10.87 -9.71 0.09
C PRO A 91 10.97 -10.64 1.30
N ASP A 92 9.99 -11.53 1.45
CA ASP A 92 10.04 -12.55 2.48
C ASP A 92 11.06 -13.65 2.15
N ALA A 93 11.32 -14.52 3.12
CA ALA A 93 12.29 -15.60 2.97
C ALA A 93 11.93 -16.59 1.84
N GLN A 94 10.64 -16.79 1.55
CA GLN A 94 10.21 -17.68 0.47
C GLN A 94 10.49 -17.06 -0.90
N LEU A 95 10.20 -15.76 -1.06
CA LEU A 95 10.50 -15.03 -2.27
C LEU A 95 12.01 -15.00 -2.55
N LEU A 96 12.83 -14.70 -1.53
CA LEU A 96 14.29 -14.76 -1.63
C LEU A 96 14.80 -16.17 -1.95
N ALA A 97 14.24 -17.22 -1.36
CA ALA A 97 14.64 -18.60 -1.67
C ALA A 97 14.33 -19.01 -3.12
N SER A 98 13.30 -18.39 -3.73
CA SER A 98 12.93 -18.60 -5.13
C SER A 98 13.58 -17.61 -6.10
N SER A 99 14.45 -16.70 -5.64
CA SER A 99 14.94 -15.57 -6.43
C SER A 99 15.65 -16.00 -7.72
N ALA A 100 16.36 -17.13 -7.69
CA ALA A 100 17.06 -17.68 -8.86
C ALA A 100 16.15 -17.95 -10.06
N GLN A 101 14.86 -18.21 -9.84
CA GLN A 101 13.87 -18.48 -10.90
C GLN A 101 13.41 -17.19 -11.60
N LEU A 102 13.58 -16.03 -10.94
CA LEU A 102 13.13 -14.72 -11.43
C LEU A 102 13.98 -14.17 -12.58
N GLY A 103 15.12 -14.79 -12.86
CA GLY A 103 15.99 -14.41 -13.97
C GLY A 103 15.45 -14.78 -15.36
N THR A 104 14.30 -15.45 -15.43
CA THR A 104 13.62 -15.81 -16.68
C THR A 104 12.26 -15.12 -16.76
N ASN A 105 11.79 -14.79 -17.97
CA ASN A 105 10.47 -14.15 -18.16
C ASN A 105 9.34 -15.02 -17.58
N ASP A 106 9.34 -16.32 -17.88
CA ASP A 106 8.31 -17.25 -17.40
C ASP A 106 8.32 -17.38 -15.88
N GLY A 107 9.50 -17.48 -15.26
CA GLY A 107 9.63 -17.56 -13.80
C GLY A 107 9.23 -16.26 -13.11
N TYR A 108 9.58 -15.11 -13.70
CA TYR A 108 9.17 -13.80 -13.20
C TYR A 108 7.65 -13.61 -13.28
N GLU A 109 7.04 -13.93 -14.42
CA GLU A 109 5.58 -13.83 -14.61
C GLU A 109 4.83 -14.75 -13.65
N ALA A 110 5.25 -16.02 -13.55
CA ALA A 110 4.61 -16.98 -12.66
C ALA A 110 4.67 -16.50 -11.20
N LYS A 111 5.81 -15.96 -10.75
CA LYS A 111 5.94 -15.42 -9.39
C LYS A 111 5.09 -14.16 -9.20
N ALA A 112 5.10 -13.24 -10.15
CA ALA A 112 4.28 -12.02 -10.08
C ALA A 112 2.79 -12.37 -9.97
N ARG A 113 2.29 -13.32 -10.75
CA ARG A 113 0.90 -13.80 -10.65
C ARG A 113 0.57 -14.42 -9.29
N GLN A 114 1.49 -15.21 -8.73
CA GLN A 114 1.34 -15.73 -7.37
C GLN A 114 1.25 -14.60 -6.34
N MET A 115 2.10 -13.60 -6.47
CA MET A 115 2.16 -12.46 -5.54
C MET A 115 0.92 -11.56 -5.66
N LEU A 116 0.38 -11.37 -6.86
CA LEU A 116 -0.87 -10.63 -7.09
C LEU A 116 -2.09 -11.25 -6.38
N ALA A 117 -2.06 -12.57 -6.14
CA ALA A 117 -3.10 -13.28 -5.39
C ALA A 117 -2.88 -13.23 -3.86
N ASP A 118 -1.75 -12.69 -3.39
CA ASP A 118 -1.45 -12.56 -1.96
C ASP A 118 -2.24 -11.38 -1.36
N PRO A 119 -2.83 -11.53 -0.16
CA PRO A 119 -3.56 -10.44 0.52
C PRO A 119 -2.76 -9.14 0.68
N ARG A 120 -1.42 -9.22 0.73
CA ARG A 120 -0.53 -8.05 0.78
C ARG A 120 -0.71 -7.14 -0.43
N THR A 121 -0.95 -7.69 -1.62
CA THR A 121 -1.17 -6.87 -2.83
C THR A 121 -2.43 -6.03 -2.71
N ARG A 122 -3.52 -6.59 -2.17
CA ARG A 122 -4.75 -5.82 -1.94
C ARG A 122 -4.51 -4.65 -0.99
N ARG A 123 -3.76 -4.88 0.10
CA ARG A 123 -3.34 -3.82 1.03
C ARG A 123 -2.49 -2.74 0.35
N SER A 124 -1.49 -3.11 -0.45
CA SER A 124 -0.67 -2.12 -1.17
C SER A 124 -1.47 -1.31 -2.18
N PHE A 125 -2.47 -1.93 -2.80
CA PHE A 125 -3.39 -1.23 -3.69
C PHE A 125 -4.25 -0.22 -2.92
N HIS A 126 -4.74 -0.58 -1.72
CA HIS A 126 -5.45 0.38 -0.85
C HIS A 126 -4.55 1.56 -0.49
N THR A 127 -3.31 1.30 -0.06
CA THR A 127 -2.33 2.36 0.22
C THR A 127 -2.12 3.27 -0.99
N PHE A 128 -1.96 2.69 -2.19
CA PHE A 128 -1.84 3.49 -3.41
C PHE A 128 -3.04 4.42 -3.63
N PHE A 129 -4.28 3.95 -3.50
CA PHE A 129 -5.45 4.80 -3.69
C PHE A 129 -5.64 5.83 -2.57
N LEU A 130 -5.29 5.49 -1.33
CA LEU A 130 -5.29 6.44 -0.22
C LEU A 130 -4.33 7.60 -0.48
N GLU A 131 -3.09 7.31 -0.87
CA GLU A 131 -2.07 8.32 -1.14
C GLU A 131 -2.32 9.08 -2.44
N TRP A 132 -2.70 8.38 -3.51
CA TRP A 132 -2.93 8.99 -4.82
C TRP A 132 -4.12 9.96 -4.82
N LEU A 133 -5.14 9.67 -4.03
CA LEU A 133 -6.33 10.51 -3.88
C LEU A 133 -6.29 11.38 -2.61
N GLU A 134 -5.15 11.43 -1.91
CA GLU A 134 -4.91 12.24 -0.70
C GLU A 134 -5.97 12.04 0.42
N LEU A 135 -6.50 10.82 0.53
CA LEU A 135 -7.61 10.48 1.44
C LEU A 135 -7.17 10.32 2.89
N ASP A 136 -5.87 10.15 3.14
CA ASP A 136 -5.28 10.03 4.47
C ASP A 136 -5.33 11.33 5.29
N HIS A 137 -5.56 12.47 4.62
CA HIS A 137 -5.74 13.78 5.24
C HIS A 137 -7.20 14.17 5.47
N LEU A 138 -8.16 13.32 5.07
CA LEU A 138 -9.58 13.61 5.23
C LEU A 138 -9.95 13.66 6.72
N LYS A 139 -10.26 14.86 7.20
CA LYS A 139 -10.64 15.11 8.60
C LYS A 139 -12.08 14.70 8.89
N PRO A 140 -12.44 14.47 10.17
CA PRO A 140 -13.83 14.28 10.58
C PRO A 140 -14.73 15.41 10.06
N LEU A 141 -15.79 15.01 9.37
CA LEU A 141 -16.73 15.97 8.78
C LEU A 141 -17.57 16.70 9.85
N SER A 142 -17.69 16.12 11.05
CA SER A 142 -18.31 16.76 12.22
C SER A 142 -17.64 18.07 12.63
N GLU A 143 -16.35 18.24 12.37
CA GLU A 143 -15.61 19.49 12.64
C GLU A 143 -15.96 20.62 11.67
N ARG A 144 -16.69 20.30 10.59
CA ARG A 144 -16.92 21.21 9.45
C ARG A 144 -18.38 21.63 9.30
N ILE A 145 -19.23 21.30 10.27
CA ILE A 145 -20.68 21.52 10.20
C ILE A 145 -21.07 23.00 9.96
N ASP A 146 -20.23 23.94 10.39
CA ASP A 146 -20.43 25.38 10.23
C ASP A 146 -19.85 25.94 8.91
N GLU A 147 -19.12 25.14 8.12
CA GLU A 147 -18.55 25.59 6.85
C GLU A 147 -19.63 25.64 5.75
N PRO A 148 -19.87 26.79 5.07
CA PRO A 148 -20.91 26.90 4.04
C PRO A 148 -20.78 25.88 2.89
N ARG A 149 -19.54 25.48 2.55
CA ARG A 149 -19.28 24.45 1.53
C ARG A 149 -19.71 23.07 2.00
N PHE A 150 -19.47 22.77 3.28
CA PHE A 150 -19.87 21.51 3.87
C PHE A 150 -21.39 21.42 4.02
N VAL A 151 -22.05 22.49 4.47
CA VAL A 151 -23.51 22.56 4.55
C VAL A 151 -24.16 22.27 3.19
N ALA A 152 -23.61 22.84 2.11
CA ALA A 152 -24.10 22.57 0.75
C ALA A 152 -23.83 21.14 0.27
N TYR A 153 -22.76 20.49 0.74
CA TYR A 153 -22.45 19.10 0.44
C TYR A 153 -23.35 18.12 1.22
N ALA A 154 -23.57 18.39 2.51
CA ALA A 154 -24.26 17.50 3.42
C ALA A 154 -25.79 17.52 3.27
N ASP A 155 -26.36 18.57 2.66
CA ASP A 155 -27.80 18.71 2.38
C ASP A 155 -28.71 18.36 3.58
N GLY A 156 -28.37 18.90 4.76
CA GLY A 156 -29.11 18.67 6.00
C GLY A 156 -28.70 17.41 6.78
N LEU A 157 -27.76 16.60 6.28
CA LEU A 157 -27.13 15.53 7.04
C LEU A 157 -26.26 16.10 8.17
N VAL A 158 -26.44 15.59 9.38
CA VAL A 158 -25.52 15.82 10.50
C VAL A 158 -24.48 14.70 10.48
N PRO A 159 -23.22 14.97 10.11
CA PRO A 159 -22.21 13.92 9.98
C PRO A 159 -21.86 13.30 11.33
N SER A 160 -21.74 11.98 11.37
CA SER A 160 -21.11 11.28 12.50
C SER A 160 -19.59 11.51 12.51
N GLU A 161 -18.95 11.30 13.67
CA GLU A 161 -17.48 11.43 13.79
C GLU A 161 -16.74 10.46 12.85
N VAL A 162 -17.35 9.32 12.51
CA VAL A 162 -16.74 8.26 11.70
C VAL A 162 -17.11 8.34 10.21
N LEU A 163 -17.99 9.25 9.80
CA LEU A 163 -18.49 9.33 8.42
C LEU A 163 -17.36 9.42 7.39
N HIS A 164 -16.31 10.20 7.69
CA HIS A 164 -15.14 10.31 6.82
C HIS A 164 -14.44 8.96 6.57
N LEU A 165 -14.31 8.11 7.60
CA LEU A 165 -13.74 6.77 7.48
C LEU A 165 -14.66 5.84 6.68
N GLU A 166 -15.97 5.97 6.84
CA GLU A 166 -16.95 5.19 6.09
C GLU A 166 -16.96 5.56 4.60
N MET A 167 -16.77 6.85 4.28
CA MET A 167 -16.62 7.31 2.90
C MET A 167 -15.33 6.78 2.26
N VAL A 168 -14.20 6.80 3.00
CA VAL A 168 -12.93 6.21 2.52
C VAL A 168 -13.08 4.71 2.31
N ARG A 169 -13.73 4.02 3.25
CA ARG A 169 -14.02 2.59 3.13
C ARG A 169 -14.87 2.29 1.90
N GLU A 170 -15.92 3.06 1.62
CA GLU A 170 -16.77 2.87 0.44
C GLU A 170 -15.96 2.95 -0.86
N LEU A 171 -15.04 3.92 -0.95
CA LEU A 171 -14.16 4.07 -2.11
C LEU A 171 -13.22 2.86 -2.26
N LEU A 172 -12.60 2.40 -1.18
CA LEU A 172 -11.72 1.22 -1.21
C LEU A 172 -12.49 -0.07 -1.53
N ASP A 173 -13.70 -0.23 -0.99
CA ASP A 173 -14.59 -1.35 -1.31
C ASP A 173 -15.02 -1.31 -2.79
N PHE A 174 -15.22 -0.12 -3.37
CA PHE A 174 -15.45 0.04 -4.82
C PHE A 174 -14.23 -0.37 -5.66
N VAL A 175 -13.03 0.10 -5.30
CA VAL A 175 -11.79 -0.33 -5.97
C VAL A 175 -11.65 -1.84 -5.88
N ASP A 176 -11.92 -2.41 -4.71
CA ASP A 176 -11.87 -3.84 -4.49
C ASP A 176 -12.83 -4.62 -5.39
N PHE A 177 -14.05 -4.12 -5.51
CA PHE A 177 -15.07 -4.72 -6.35
C PHE A 177 -14.64 -4.75 -7.83
N ILE A 178 -14.09 -3.66 -8.35
CA ILE A 178 -13.63 -3.59 -9.75
C ILE A 178 -12.43 -4.49 -10.00
N VAL A 179 -11.50 -4.60 -9.05
CA VAL A 179 -10.21 -5.27 -9.27
C VAL A 179 -10.24 -6.77 -8.92
N TRP A 180 -10.93 -7.17 -7.84
CA TRP A 180 -10.92 -8.56 -7.37
C TRP A 180 -12.25 -9.29 -7.53
N ASP A 181 -13.38 -8.60 -7.37
CA ASP A 181 -14.69 -9.27 -7.41
C ASP A 181 -15.26 -9.36 -8.84
N THR A 182 -14.68 -8.60 -9.78
CA THR A 182 -15.06 -8.58 -11.18
C THR A 182 -13.83 -8.77 -12.08
N SER A 183 -14.06 -8.99 -13.39
CA SER A 183 -13.01 -8.87 -14.41
C SER A 183 -12.94 -7.45 -14.96
N GLY A 184 -13.00 -6.46 -14.06
CA GLY A 184 -13.02 -5.05 -14.40
C GLY A 184 -11.74 -4.61 -15.09
N THR A 185 -11.88 -3.59 -15.94
CA THR A 185 -10.79 -2.91 -16.60
C THR A 185 -10.41 -1.65 -15.83
N PHE A 186 -9.24 -1.09 -16.16
CA PHE A 186 -8.88 0.25 -15.67
C PHE A 186 -9.94 1.30 -16.01
N SER A 187 -10.63 1.19 -17.15
CA SER A 187 -11.71 2.12 -17.52
C SER A 187 -12.89 2.06 -16.55
N ASP A 188 -13.19 0.88 -16.01
CA ASP A 188 -14.32 0.69 -15.11
C ASP A 188 -14.12 1.43 -13.78
N LEU A 189 -12.86 1.65 -13.34
CA LEU A 189 -12.54 2.49 -12.18
C LEU A 189 -13.00 3.95 -12.36
N PHE A 190 -13.17 4.42 -13.60
CA PHE A 190 -13.55 5.81 -13.90
C PHE A 190 -14.95 5.95 -14.50
N THR A 191 -15.59 4.84 -14.86
CA THR A 191 -16.86 4.86 -15.60
C THR A 191 -17.97 4.07 -14.91
N SER A 192 -17.64 3.16 -14.00
CA SER A 192 -18.63 2.35 -13.29
C SER A 192 -19.48 3.21 -12.34
N THR A 193 -20.79 3.03 -12.45
CA THR A 193 -21.83 3.76 -11.69
C THR A 193 -22.31 2.99 -10.47
N VAL A 194 -21.72 1.83 -10.19
CA VAL A 194 -22.15 0.99 -9.07
C VAL A 194 -21.71 1.57 -7.72
N VAL A 195 -22.59 1.55 -6.73
CA VAL A 195 -22.31 1.99 -5.35
C VAL A 195 -22.70 0.88 -4.37
N ARG A 196 -21.91 0.73 -3.31
CA ARG A 196 -22.23 -0.15 -2.16
C ARG A 196 -21.94 0.60 -0.87
N PRO A 197 -22.90 1.40 -0.37
CA PRO A 197 -22.71 2.13 0.88
C PRO A 197 -22.41 1.18 2.06
N PRO A 198 -21.33 1.40 2.85
CA PRO A 198 -21.03 0.60 4.02
C PRO A 198 -21.87 0.97 5.25
N SER A 199 -22.57 2.11 5.20
CA SER A 199 -23.40 2.64 6.28
C SER A 199 -24.62 3.39 5.76
N LYS A 200 -25.57 3.67 6.66
CA LYS A 200 -26.76 4.47 6.35
C LYS A 200 -26.40 5.91 5.98
N ASP A 201 -25.48 6.54 6.71
CA ASP A 201 -25.07 7.93 6.45
C ASP A 201 -24.50 8.09 5.04
N VAL A 202 -23.66 7.13 4.61
CA VAL A 202 -23.11 7.10 3.24
C VAL A 202 -24.21 6.88 2.20
N ALA A 203 -25.18 5.99 2.48
CA ALA A 203 -26.29 5.73 1.57
C ALA A 203 -27.21 6.96 1.40
N ASP A 204 -27.47 7.69 2.50
CA ASP A 204 -28.27 8.91 2.48
C ASP A 204 -27.59 10.01 1.63
N LEU A 205 -26.26 10.15 1.70
CA LEU A 205 -25.49 11.07 0.83
C LEU A 205 -25.53 10.68 -0.65
N TYR A 206 -25.49 9.38 -0.94
CA TYR A 206 -25.68 8.88 -2.30
C TYR A 206 -27.14 9.02 -2.78
N GLY A 207 -28.11 9.08 -1.87
CA GLY A 207 -29.54 9.10 -2.18
C GLY A 207 -30.08 7.72 -2.58
N VAL A 208 -29.47 6.65 -2.08
CA VAL A 208 -29.78 5.26 -2.41
C VAL A 208 -30.26 4.50 -1.16
N PRO A 209 -31.12 3.48 -1.29
CA PRO A 209 -31.49 2.60 -0.17
C PRO A 209 -30.29 2.05 0.60
N PHE A 210 -30.44 1.80 1.91
CA PHE A 210 -29.41 1.11 2.70
C PHE A 210 -29.91 -0.25 3.17
N GLU A 211 -29.16 -1.29 2.81
CA GLU A 211 -29.30 -2.64 3.34
C GLU A 211 -27.90 -3.18 3.67
N PRO A 212 -27.61 -3.53 4.93
CA PRO A 212 -26.32 -4.11 5.30
C PRO A 212 -26.03 -5.39 4.51
N GLY A 213 -24.98 -5.38 3.70
CA GLY A 213 -24.65 -6.51 2.81
C GLY A 213 -25.65 -6.72 1.66
N GLY A 214 -26.50 -5.72 1.39
CA GLY A 214 -27.46 -5.74 0.31
C GLY A 214 -26.83 -5.70 -1.09
N PRO A 215 -27.66 -5.73 -2.15
CA PRO A 215 -27.18 -5.73 -3.52
C PRO A 215 -26.42 -4.45 -3.86
N LEU A 216 -25.63 -4.51 -4.95
CA LEU A 216 -25.09 -3.31 -5.57
C LEU A 216 -26.22 -2.41 -6.06
N GLN A 217 -26.01 -1.11 -5.96
CA GLN A 217 -26.95 -0.10 -6.41
C GLN A 217 -26.32 0.72 -7.52
N GLU A 218 -27.14 1.41 -8.30
CA GLU A 218 -26.69 2.24 -9.41
C GLU A 218 -26.84 3.72 -9.05
N ASP A 219 -25.78 4.49 -9.26
CA ASP A 219 -25.79 5.94 -9.22
C ASP A 219 -25.14 6.50 -10.52
N PRO A 220 -25.94 6.75 -11.56
CA PRO A 220 -25.45 7.29 -12.83
C PRO A 220 -24.80 8.68 -12.73
N GLU A 221 -25.05 9.42 -11.65
CA GLU A 221 -24.52 10.77 -11.48
C GLU A 221 -23.08 10.76 -10.94
N ARG A 222 -22.62 9.63 -10.40
CA ARG A 222 -21.31 9.49 -9.76
C ARG A 222 -20.49 8.33 -10.36
N PRO A 223 -20.09 8.42 -11.64
CA PRO A 223 -19.25 7.42 -12.27
C PRO A 223 -17.80 7.46 -11.78
N GLY A 224 -17.33 6.30 -11.33
CA GLY A 224 -15.92 6.06 -11.03
C GLY A 224 -15.43 6.61 -9.69
N VAL A 225 -14.12 6.53 -9.50
CA VAL A 225 -13.45 6.83 -8.23
C VAL A 225 -13.37 8.33 -7.92
N LEU A 226 -13.32 9.18 -8.96
CA LEU A 226 -13.18 10.64 -8.84
C LEU A 226 -14.51 11.37 -8.54
N THR A 227 -15.61 10.64 -8.45
CA THR A 227 -16.93 11.19 -8.08
C THR A 227 -17.45 10.57 -6.78
N ARG A 228 -16.62 9.78 -6.09
CA ARG A 228 -16.95 9.20 -4.78
C ARG A 228 -16.92 10.27 -3.70
N LEU A 229 -17.74 10.05 -2.68
CA LEU A 229 -17.91 11.01 -1.59
C LEU A 229 -16.59 11.40 -0.93
N ALA A 230 -15.71 10.43 -0.63
CA ALA A 230 -14.42 10.69 0.01
C ALA A 230 -13.56 11.68 -0.78
N PHE A 231 -13.44 11.48 -2.10
CA PHE A 231 -12.69 12.35 -2.99
C PHE A 231 -13.34 13.74 -3.12
N LEU A 232 -14.67 13.81 -3.18
CA LEU A 232 -15.39 15.08 -3.30
C LEU A 232 -15.38 15.92 -2.02
N ALA A 233 -15.19 15.28 -0.86
CA ALA A 233 -15.14 15.95 0.43
C ALA A 233 -13.76 16.55 0.76
N ASP A 234 -12.71 16.12 0.05
CA ASP A 234 -11.37 16.66 0.18
C ASP A 234 -11.30 18.09 -0.38
N PRO A 235 -11.00 19.10 0.46
CA PRO A 235 -10.88 20.48 0.03
C PRO A 235 -9.47 20.76 -0.50
N ALA A 236 -8.99 20.02 -1.51
CA ALA A 236 -7.76 20.38 -2.19
C ALA A 236 -7.84 21.88 -2.58
N PRO A 237 -6.86 22.75 -2.21
CA PRO A 237 -6.99 24.21 -2.30
C PRO A 237 -7.27 24.77 -3.71
N GLY A 238 -7.22 23.94 -4.76
CA GLY A 238 -7.48 24.30 -6.15
C GLY A 238 -8.54 23.46 -6.87
N SER A 239 -9.14 22.42 -6.26
CA SER A 239 -10.20 21.68 -6.92
C SER A 239 -11.51 22.46 -6.78
N ARG A 240 -12.19 22.72 -7.90
CA ARG A 240 -13.58 23.19 -7.90
C ARG A 240 -14.43 21.93 -8.01
N PRO A 241 -15.05 21.44 -6.92
CA PRO A 241 -15.98 20.33 -7.05
C PRO A 241 -17.12 20.82 -7.95
N ILE A 242 -17.34 20.15 -9.07
CA ILE A 242 -18.55 20.38 -9.86
C ILE A 242 -19.69 19.82 -9.02
N HIS A 243 -20.36 20.70 -8.27
CA HIS A 243 -21.55 20.37 -7.51
C HIS A 243 -22.66 19.93 -8.48
N ARG A 244 -22.87 18.62 -8.60
CA ARG A 244 -24.17 18.05 -8.93
C ARG A 244 -24.69 17.35 -7.68
N VAL A 245 -25.11 18.16 -6.71
CA VAL A 245 -26.03 17.70 -5.67
C VAL A 245 -27.41 18.04 -6.18
N ARG A 246 -28.32 17.05 -6.18
CA ARG A 246 -29.70 17.17 -6.64
C ARG A 246 -30.33 18.43 -6.05
N ALA A 247 -30.71 19.37 -6.92
CA ALA A 247 -31.74 20.33 -6.58
C ALA A 247 -33.08 19.58 -6.65
N SER A 248 -33.68 19.34 -5.49
CA SER A 248 -35.10 18.98 -5.38
C SER A 248 -36.00 20.10 -5.89
#